data_AF-A0A6I6AIR8-F1
#
_entry.id   AF-A0A6I6AIR8-F1
#
_cell.length_a   1.000
_cell.length_b   1.000
_cell.length_c   1.000
_cell.angle_alpha   90.00
_cell.angle_beta   90.00
_cell.angle_gamma   90.00
#
_symmetry.space_group_name_H-M   'P 1'
#
loop_
_entity.id
_entity.type
_entity.pdbx_description
1 polymer ?
#
loop_
_entity_poly.entity_id
_entity_poly.type
_entity_poly.pdbx_seq_one_letter_code
_entity_poly.pdbx_strand_id
1 'polypeptide(L)'
;MNQPDADHQLEYAREMLLLNPLEEADQILHRRLRLIKPATSKQPFADEPDSDLTQKERVSEQLDKLRSSFWSLDDRKLQQRLKAIDTRPFPQLAIFHSKLKSVAECRPLFQQLKAHPRSFPEFYDKFCKLVIAPPAKAVTLRMKFLEESRRGLMSPRFPKPKKYRQLAQIIKKEFPQLYELEKVWINQLLAKRNRISTLDNFFWAVNRVVYGITYLIVMLILGFIIVYASDFLSMLLSFLG
;
A
#
# COMPACT_ATOMS: atom_id res chain seq x y z
N MET A 1 -21.57 -20.81 -40.74
CA MET A 1 -21.85 -20.13 -39.46
C MET A 1 -21.00 -20.82 -38.41
N ASN A 2 -19.99 -20.11 -37.90
CA ASN A 2 -18.93 -20.65 -37.04
C ASN A 2 -19.37 -20.60 -35.58
N GLN A 3 -19.45 -21.76 -34.93
CA GLN A 3 -19.66 -21.89 -33.49
C GLN A 3 -18.65 -22.85 -32.80
N PRO A 4 -17.33 -22.86 -33.11
CA PRO A 4 -16.35 -23.66 -32.37
C PRO A 4 -15.75 -22.93 -31.14
N ASP A 5 -15.84 -21.61 -31.03
CA ASP A 5 -15.09 -20.83 -30.02
C ASP A 5 -15.77 -20.81 -28.64
N ALA A 6 -17.10 -20.97 -28.60
CA ALA A 6 -17.87 -20.96 -27.35
C ALA A 6 -17.61 -22.21 -26.49
N ASP A 7 -17.45 -23.38 -27.12
CA ASP A 7 -17.22 -24.64 -26.41
C ASP A 7 -15.83 -24.69 -25.76
N HIS A 8 -14.80 -24.14 -26.45
CA HIS A 8 -13.44 -24.05 -25.89
C HIS A 8 -13.33 -23.11 -24.68
N GLN A 9 -14.10 -22.02 -24.67
CA GLN A 9 -14.14 -21.09 -23.54
C GLN A 9 -14.86 -21.67 -22.33
N LEU A 10 -15.91 -22.48 -22.56
CA LEU A 10 -16.71 -23.11 -21.51
C LEU A 10 -15.94 -24.26 -20.84
N GLU A 11 -15.20 -25.04 -21.63
CA GLU A 11 -14.31 -26.09 -21.11
C GLU A 11 -13.16 -25.49 -20.28
N TYR A 12 -12.54 -24.41 -20.77
CA TYR A 12 -11.54 -23.68 -20.01
C TYR A 12 -12.06 -23.12 -18.68
N ALA A 13 -13.27 -22.57 -18.67
CA ALA A 13 -13.88 -22.04 -17.44
C ALA A 13 -14.14 -23.16 -16.42
N ARG A 14 -14.57 -24.34 -16.88
CA ARG A 14 -14.76 -25.51 -16.01
C ARG A 14 -13.45 -26.00 -15.42
N GLU A 15 -12.39 -26.10 -16.23
CA GLU A 15 -11.08 -26.51 -15.74
C GLU A 15 -10.46 -25.50 -14.76
N MET A 16 -10.63 -24.20 -15.00
CA MET A 16 -10.12 -23.15 -14.11
C MET A 16 -10.80 -23.14 -12.73
N LEU A 17 -12.08 -23.54 -12.65
CA LEU A 17 -12.81 -23.65 -11.39
C LEU A 17 -12.38 -24.84 -10.53
N LEU A 18 -11.70 -25.83 -11.13
CA LEU A 18 -11.21 -27.03 -10.44
C LEU A 18 -9.79 -26.87 -9.89
N LEU A 19 -9.04 -25.84 -10.28
CA LEU A 19 -7.68 -25.60 -9.83
C LEU A 19 -7.66 -24.82 -8.50
N ASN A 20 -6.76 -25.20 -7.59
CA ASN A 20 -6.56 -24.49 -6.33
C ASN A 20 -5.61 -23.29 -6.56
N PRO A 21 -6.10 -22.04 -6.47
CA PRO A 21 -5.32 -20.86 -6.88
C PRO A 21 -4.10 -20.56 -6.01
N LEU A 22 -3.96 -21.23 -4.85
CA LEU A 22 -2.82 -21.04 -3.95
C LEU A 22 -1.66 -21.99 -4.25
N GLU A 23 -1.92 -23.17 -4.81
CA GLU A 23 -0.90 -24.19 -5.09
C GLU A 23 -0.53 -24.27 -6.58
N GLU A 24 -1.47 -23.92 -7.48
CA GLU A 24 -1.35 -24.19 -8.92
C GLU A 24 -1.31 -22.91 -9.78
N ALA A 25 -0.84 -21.81 -9.19
CA ALA A 25 -0.80 -20.48 -9.82
C ALA A 25 -0.06 -20.46 -11.17
N ASP A 26 1.06 -21.19 -11.30
CA ASP A 26 1.81 -21.26 -12.55
C ASP A 26 1.07 -22.01 -13.66
N GLN A 27 0.31 -23.05 -13.32
CA GLN A 27 -0.50 -23.80 -14.28
C GLN A 27 -1.65 -22.95 -14.83
N ILE A 28 -2.27 -22.14 -13.96
CA ILE A 28 -3.31 -21.18 -14.32
C ILE A 28 -2.76 -20.14 -15.32
N LEU A 29 -1.57 -19.60 -15.05
CA LEU A 29 -0.91 -18.62 -15.93
C LEU A 29 -0.54 -19.24 -17.29
N HIS A 30 0.05 -20.44 -17.30
CA HIS A 30 0.41 -21.13 -18.54
C HIS A 30 -0.81 -21.46 -19.41
N ARG A 31 -1.92 -21.91 -18.80
CA ARG A 31 -3.16 -22.19 -19.55
C ARG A 31 -3.80 -20.93 -20.11
N ARG A 32 -3.82 -19.84 -19.34
CA ARG A 32 -4.30 -18.53 -19.82
C ARG A 32 -3.50 -18.03 -21.01
N LEU A 33 -2.17 -18.21 -20.99
CA LEU A 33 -1.30 -17.85 -22.11
C LEU A 33 -1.59 -18.67 -23.37
N ARG A 34 -1.88 -19.97 -23.25
CA ARG A 34 -2.26 -20.83 -24.39
C ARG A 34 -3.57 -20.42 -25.06
N LEU A 35 -4.53 -19.92 -24.28
CA LEU A 35 -5.80 -19.41 -24.82
C LEU A 35 -5.65 -18.09 -25.56
N ILE A 36 -4.79 -17.20 -25.05
CA ILE A 36 -4.53 -15.89 -25.66
C ILE A 36 -3.67 -16.03 -26.93
N LYS A 37 -2.82 -17.05 -27.01
CA LYS A 37 -1.97 -17.34 -28.17
C LYS A 37 -2.12 -18.81 -28.59
N PRO A 38 -3.11 -19.16 -29.43
CA PRO A 38 -3.18 -20.49 -30.01
C PRO A 38 -1.88 -20.76 -30.79
N ALA A 39 -1.35 -21.98 -30.62
CA ALA A 39 0.00 -22.40 -31.03
C ALA A 39 0.18 -22.50 -32.56
N THR A 40 0.01 -21.39 -33.29
CA THR A 40 0.31 -21.26 -34.72
C THR A 40 1.58 -20.46 -34.99
N SER A 41 2.36 -20.14 -33.96
CA SER A 41 3.73 -19.65 -34.14
C SER A 41 4.70 -20.64 -33.51
N LYS A 42 5.13 -21.62 -34.31
CA LYS A 42 6.47 -22.20 -34.16
C LYS A 42 7.47 -21.17 -34.70
N GLN A 43 7.53 -19.99 -34.10
CA GLN A 43 8.78 -19.23 -34.16
C GLN A 43 9.67 -19.81 -33.08
N PRO A 44 10.90 -20.24 -33.41
CA PRO A 44 11.88 -20.48 -32.37
C PRO A 44 11.90 -19.22 -31.50
N PHE A 45 11.95 -19.39 -30.18
CA PHE A 45 12.42 -18.33 -29.30
C PHE A 45 13.83 -18.00 -29.79
N ALA A 46 13.93 -17.10 -30.76
CA ALA A 46 15.16 -16.47 -31.12
C ALA A 46 15.57 -15.72 -29.86
N ASP A 47 16.75 -16.04 -29.36
CA ASP A 47 17.52 -15.20 -28.47
C ASP A 47 17.74 -13.84 -29.16
N GLU A 48 16.70 -13.00 -29.24
CA GLU A 48 16.88 -11.58 -29.48
C GLU A 48 17.46 -11.00 -28.19
N PRO A 49 18.63 -10.34 -28.29
CA PRO A 49 19.45 -10.02 -27.12
C PRO A 49 18.75 -8.99 -26.24
N ASP A 50 19.11 -8.99 -24.95
CA ASP A 50 18.88 -8.06 -23.83
C ASP A 50 18.67 -6.54 -24.13
N SER A 51 18.75 -6.09 -25.38
CA SER A 51 18.49 -4.72 -25.84
C SER A 51 17.12 -4.17 -25.42
N ASP A 52 16.04 -4.97 -25.52
CA ASP A 52 14.69 -4.52 -25.14
C ASP A 52 14.50 -4.42 -23.62
N LEU A 53 15.11 -5.34 -22.86
CA LEU A 53 15.13 -5.30 -21.40
C LEU A 53 15.94 -4.10 -20.90
N THR A 54 17.14 -3.90 -21.44
CA THR A 54 17.99 -2.76 -21.09
C THR A 54 17.35 -1.42 -21.50
N GLN A 55 16.62 -1.37 -22.63
CA GLN A 55 15.89 -0.17 -23.03
C GLN A 55 14.69 0.11 -22.12
N LYS A 56 13.94 -0.92 -21.72
CA LYS A 56 12.85 -0.80 -20.74
C LYS A 56 13.37 -0.32 -19.38
N GLU A 57 14.51 -0.83 -18.93
CA GLU A 57 15.17 -0.42 -17.68
C GLU A 57 15.62 1.04 -17.74
N ARG A 58 16.21 1.48 -18.86
CA ARG A 58 16.59 2.90 -19.03
C ARG A 58 15.38 3.83 -18.98
N VAL A 59 14.27 3.47 -19.64
CA VAL A 59 13.04 4.27 -19.60
C VAL A 59 12.44 4.28 -18.19
N SER A 60 12.48 3.16 -17.47
CA SER A 60 12.00 3.08 -16.09
C SER A 60 12.86 3.93 -15.13
N GLU A 61 14.18 3.91 -15.29
CA GLU A 61 15.10 4.77 -14.54
C GLU A 61 14.87 6.26 -14.82
N GLN A 62 14.65 6.64 -16.08
CA GLN A 62 14.34 8.03 -16.44
C GLN A 62 13.03 8.49 -15.80
N LEU A 63 12.01 7.64 -15.77
CA LEU A 63 10.74 7.90 -15.09
C LEU A 63 10.92 8.00 -13.58
N ASP A 64 11.77 7.17 -12.97
CA ASP A 64 12.06 7.22 -11.53
C ASP A 64 12.88 8.46 -11.14
N LYS A 65 13.85 8.87 -11.97
CA LYS A 65 14.59 10.13 -11.80
C LYS A 65 13.68 11.35 -11.96
N LEU A 66 12.73 11.30 -12.89
CA LEU A 66 11.72 12.34 -13.04
C LEU A 66 10.79 12.39 -11.82
N ARG A 67 10.42 11.23 -11.26
CA ARG A 67 9.59 11.13 -10.06
C ARG A 67 10.26 11.74 -8.83
N SER A 68 11.54 11.43 -8.59
CA SER A 68 12.26 11.95 -7.41
C SER A 68 12.42 13.48 -7.45
N SER A 69 12.60 14.02 -8.65
CA SER A 69 12.70 15.46 -8.90
C SER A 69 11.37 16.12 -9.25
N PHE A 70 10.25 15.40 -9.17
CA PHE A 70 8.96 15.89 -9.65
C PHE A 70 8.65 17.23 -8.99
N TRP A 71 8.41 17.25 -7.67
CA TRP A 71 7.97 18.46 -6.96
C TRP A 71 8.97 19.62 -6.91
N SER A 72 10.25 19.40 -7.24
CA SER A 72 11.29 20.43 -7.24
C SER A 72 11.53 21.07 -8.61
N LEU A 73 11.06 20.46 -9.70
CA LEU A 73 11.25 20.97 -11.06
C LEU A 73 10.20 22.01 -11.47
N ASP A 74 10.66 23.04 -12.18
CA ASP A 74 9.81 24.02 -12.86
C ASP A 74 8.82 23.35 -13.82
N ASP A 75 7.59 23.84 -13.90
CA ASP A 75 6.53 23.24 -14.72
C ASP A 75 6.90 23.14 -16.21
N ARG A 76 7.63 24.14 -16.75
CA ARG A 76 8.13 24.11 -18.14
C ARG A 76 9.13 22.97 -18.37
N LYS A 77 10.08 22.79 -17.46
CA LYS A 77 11.11 21.72 -17.54
C LYS A 77 10.48 20.34 -17.32
N LEU A 78 9.49 20.26 -16.43
CA LEU A 78 8.73 19.03 -16.17
C LEU A 78 7.99 18.57 -17.43
N GLN A 79 7.26 19.48 -18.09
CA GLN A 79 6.54 19.15 -19.32
C GLN A 79 7.48 18.76 -20.46
N GLN A 80 8.64 19.42 -20.59
CA GLN A 80 9.67 19.02 -21.56
C GLN A 80 10.20 17.61 -21.29
N ARG A 81 10.55 17.30 -20.04
CA ARG A 81 11.02 15.95 -19.67
C ARG A 81 9.94 14.89 -19.84
N LEU A 82 8.68 15.20 -19.53
CA LEU A 82 7.56 14.29 -19.79
C LEU A 82 7.38 14.04 -21.29
N LYS A 83 7.49 15.05 -22.15
CA LYS A 83 7.37 14.88 -23.61
C LYS A 83 8.55 14.11 -24.22
N ALA A 84 9.73 14.20 -23.62
CA ALA A 84 10.94 13.55 -24.14
C ALA A 84 10.98 12.02 -23.89
N ILE A 85 10.19 11.51 -22.94
CA ILE A 85 10.16 10.07 -22.63
C ILE A 85 9.18 9.39 -23.59
N ASP A 86 9.70 8.57 -24.51
CA ASP A 86 8.87 7.73 -25.36
C ASP A 86 8.51 6.42 -24.64
N THR A 87 7.25 6.32 -24.20
CA THR A 87 6.71 5.12 -23.56
C THR A 87 5.83 4.28 -24.49
N ARG A 88 5.71 4.63 -25.78
CA ARG A 88 4.91 3.88 -26.76
C ARG A 88 5.22 2.38 -26.83
N PRO A 89 6.50 1.93 -26.78
CA PRO A 89 6.80 0.49 -26.84
C PRO A 89 6.44 -0.27 -25.55
N PHE A 90 6.17 0.42 -24.43
CA PHE A 90 5.96 -0.23 -23.13
C PHE A 90 4.63 0.19 -22.49
N PRO A 91 3.53 -0.58 -22.71
CA PRO A 91 2.19 -0.20 -22.25
C PRO A 91 2.09 0.00 -20.72
N GLN A 92 2.85 -0.78 -19.95
CA GLN A 92 2.91 -0.63 -18.48
C GLN A 92 3.51 0.72 -18.05
N LEU A 93 4.54 1.20 -18.76
CA LEU A 93 5.19 2.48 -18.49
C LEU A 93 4.34 3.65 -19.01
N ALA A 94 3.58 3.44 -20.09
CA ALA A 94 2.63 4.43 -20.60
C ALA A 94 1.51 4.77 -19.61
N ILE A 95 1.01 3.78 -18.85
CA ILE A 95 0.03 4.01 -17.77
C ILE A 95 0.65 4.90 -16.68
N PHE A 96 1.90 4.66 -16.31
CA PHE A 96 2.57 5.47 -15.30
C PHE A 96 2.88 6.88 -15.80
N HIS A 97 3.34 7.01 -17.04
CA HIS A 97 3.60 8.29 -17.69
C HIS A 97 2.35 9.16 -17.82
N SER A 98 1.24 8.57 -18.28
CA SER A 98 -0.05 9.27 -18.36
C SER A 98 -0.52 9.73 -16.97
N LYS A 99 -0.37 8.90 -15.94
CA LYS A 99 -0.64 9.31 -14.56
C LYS A 99 0.20 10.52 -14.16
N LEU A 100 1.52 10.49 -14.36
CA LEU A 100 2.40 11.61 -14.04
C LEU A 100 2.02 12.89 -14.81
N LYS A 101 1.55 12.76 -16.05
CA LYS A 101 1.05 13.89 -16.84
C LYS A 101 -0.23 14.49 -16.23
N SER A 102 -1.21 13.67 -15.86
CA SER A 102 -2.41 14.14 -15.18
C SER A 102 -2.10 14.82 -13.84
N VAL A 103 -1.10 14.31 -13.11
CA VAL A 103 -0.64 14.92 -11.86
C VAL A 103 0.05 16.27 -12.09
N ALA A 104 0.83 16.39 -13.17
CA ALA A 104 1.47 17.63 -13.56
C ALA A 104 0.43 18.73 -13.85
N GLU A 105 -0.65 18.39 -14.55
CA GLU A 105 -1.77 19.30 -14.85
C GLU A 105 -2.49 19.76 -13.58
N CYS A 106 -2.56 18.90 -12.55
CA CYS A 106 -3.23 19.20 -11.28
C CYS A 106 -2.34 19.91 -10.23
N ARG A 107 -1.06 20.19 -10.53
CA ARG A 107 -0.14 20.90 -9.61
C ARG A 107 -0.69 22.18 -8.96
N PRO A 108 -1.33 23.11 -9.69
CA PRO A 108 -1.88 24.32 -9.07
C PRO A 108 -2.95 23.97 -8.02
N LEU A 109 -3.74 22.91 -8.24
CA LEU A 109 -4.73 22.45 -7.27
C LEU A 109 -4.08 21.87 -6.01
N PHE A 110 -2.93 21.19 -6.14
CA PHE A 110 -2.17 20.76 -4.95
C PHE A 110 -1.69 21.96 -4.13
N GLN A 111 -1.26 23.05 -4.77
CA GLN A 111 -0.88 24.27 -4.06
C GLN A 111 -2.08 24.90 -3.32
N GLN A 112 -3.24 24.95 -3.96
CA GLN A 112 -4.49 25.41 -3.33
C GLN A 112 -4.90 24.51 -2.15
N LEU A 113 -4.79 23.18 -2.31
CA LEU A 113 -5.03 22.22 -1.23
C LEU A 113 -4.05 22.42 -0.08
N LYS A 114 -2.79 22.77 -0.33
CA LYS A 114 -1.81 23.07 0.72
C LYS A 114 -2.19 24.33 1.51
N ALA A 115 -2.71 25.35 0.83
CA ALA A 115 -3.17 26.60 1.45
C ALA A 115 -4.51 26.47 2.19
N HIS A 116 -5.27 25.39 1.96
CA HIS A 116 -6.59 25.21 2.55
C HIS A 116 -6.51 25.04 4.10
N PRO A 117 -7.36 25.72 4.89
CA PRO A 117 -7.24 25.80 6.36
C PRO A 117 -7.40 24.45 7.09
N ARG A 118 -8.07 23.49 6.46
CA ARG A 118 -8.23 22.12 7.01
C ARG A 118 -7.17 21.13 6.50
N SER A 119 -6.30 21.56 5.62
CA SER A 119 -5.15 20.79 5.16
C SER A 119 -4.11 20.74 6.26
N PHE A 120 -3.46 19.60 6.42
CA PHE A 120 -2.38 19.45 7.39
C PHE A 120 -1.17 18.79 6.73
N PRO A 121 0.06 19.16 7.13
CA PRO A 121 1.28 18.77 6.42
C PRO A 121 1.41 17.26 6.19
N GLU A 122 1.10 16.46 7.22
CA GLU A 122 1.19 15.01 7.13
C GLU A 122 0.29 14.40 6.04
N PHE A 123 -0.95 14.90 5.89
CA PHE A 123 -1.82 14.43 4.82
C PHE A 123 -1.30 14.87 3.46
N TYR A 124 -0.91 16.13 3.33
CA TYR A 124 -0.40 16.69 2.09
C TYR A 124 0.81 15.92 1.58
N ASP A 125 1.78 15.64 2.46
CA ASP A 125 3.00 14.91 2.12
C ASP A 125 2.69 13.46 1.70
N LYS A 126 1.78 12.79 2.42
CA LYS A 126 1.33 11.43 2.06
C LYS A 126 0.62 11.41 0.73
N PHE A 127 -0.25 12.39 0.48
CA PHE A 127 -1.00 12.48 -0.77
C PHE A 127 -0.06 12.75 -1.95
N CYS A 128 0.87 13.68 -1.82
CA CYS A 128 1.89 13.97 -2.83
C CYS A 128 2.76 12.74 -3.14
N LYS A 129 3.18 12.00 -2.10
CA LYS A 129 3.97 10.76 -2.25
C LYS A 129 3.17 9.66 -2.95
N LEU A 130 1.90 9.51 -2.62
CA LEU A 130 1.05 8.46 -3.16
C LEU A 130 0.74 8.67 -4.65
N VAL A 131 0.42 9.90 -5.01
CA VAL A 131 -0.01 10.27 -6.37
C VAL A 131 1.13 10.03 -7.38
N ILE A 132 2.37 10.34 -7.01
CA ILE A 132 3.55 10.11 -7.86
C ILE A 132 4.10 8.68 -7.76
N ALA A 133 3.62 7.85 -6.83
CA ALA A 133 4.19 6.52 -6.61
C ALA A 133 3.96 5.58 -7.82
N PRO A 134 4.95 4.72 -8.14
CA PRO A 134 4.75 3.65 -9.13
C PRO A 134 3.58 2.74 -8.72
N PRO A 135 2.80 2.18 -9.65
CA PRO A 135 1.61 1.37 -9.34
C PRO A 135 1.87 0.25 -8.31
N ALA A 136 2.99 -0.46 -8.43
CA ALA A 136 3.39 -1.52 -7.49
C ALA A 136 3.60 -1.02 -6.05
N LYS A 137 4.24 0.16 -5.88
CA LYS A 137 4.47 0.78 -4.57
C LYS A 137 3.26 1.55 -4.06
N ALA A 138 2.37 2.00 -4.94
CA ALA A 138 1.17 2.74 -4.57
C ALA A 138 0.23 1.87 -3.71
N VAL A 139 0.08 0.58 -4.01
CA VAL A 139 -0.77 -0.33 -3.23
C VAL A 139 -0.30 -0.46 -1.79
N THR A 140 0.99 -0.71 -1.58
CA THR A 140 1.57 -0.84 -0.24
C THR A 140 1.51 0.47 0.54
N LEU A 141 1.78 1.60 -0.12
CA LEU A 141 1.65 2.93 0.48
C LEU A 141 0.21 3.26 0.87
N ARG A 142 -0.79 2.91 0.04
CA ARG A 142 -2.22 3.09 0.38
C ARG A 142 -2.56 2.38 1.68
N MET A 143 -2.19 1.11 1.80
CA MET A 143 -2.47 0.32 3.02
C MET A 143 -1.78 0.93 4.23
N LYS A 144 -0.49 1.26 4.12
CA LYS A 144 0.29 1.88 5.21
C LYS A 144 -0.32 3.21 5.67
N PHE A 145 -0.59 4.13 4.75
CA PHE A 145 -1.12 5.45 5.09
C PHE A 145 -2.56 5.37 5.61
N LEU A 146 -3.34 4.40 5.12
CA LEU A 146 -4.67 4.12 5.63
C LEU A 146 -4.62 3.62 7.08
N GLU A 147 -3.72 2.70 7.42
CA GLU A 147 -3.51 2.27 8.80
C GLU A 147 -3.07 3.43 9.71
N GLU A 148 -2.09 4.22 9.28
CA GLU A 148 -1.61 5.37 10.05
C GLU A 148 -2.73 6.39 10.31
N SER A 149 -3.57 6.67 9.30
CA SER A 149 -4.74 7.54 9.46
C SER A 149 -5.77 7.02 10.46
N ARG A 150 -5.77 5.71 10.72
CA ARG A 150 -6.64 5.04 11.69
C ARG A 150 -6.02 4.97 13.08
N ARG A 151 -4.69 4.96 13.19
CA ARG A 151 -3.92 4.89 14.45
C ARG A 151 -4.01 6.15 15.31
N GLY A 152 -4.48 7.28 14.79
CA GLY A 152 -4.74 8.50 15.58
C GLY A 152 -5.77 8.35 16.72
N LEU A 153 -6.44 7.20 16.85
CA LEU A 153 -7.20 6.82 18.04
C LEU A 153 -6.32 6.34 19.21
N MET A 154 -5.14 5.81 18.92
CA MET A 154 -4.27 5.09 19.87
C MET A 154 -3.00 5.86 20.23
N SER A 155 -2.65 6.92 19.50
CA SER A 155 -1.45 7.72 19.75
C SER A 155 -1.67 9.20 19.47
N PRO A 156 -1.24 10.10 20.37
CA PRO A 156 -1.31 11.55 20.17
C PRO A 156 -0.38 12.04 19.05
N ARG A 157 0.56 11.21 18.58
CA ARG A 157 1.47 11.52 17.47
C ARG A 157 0.75 11.70 16.14
N PHE A 158 -0.43 11.08 15.97
CA PHE A 158 -1.17 11.12 14.70
C PHE A 158 -2.47 11.93 14.83
N PRO A 159 -2.83 12.73 13.81
CA PRO A 159 -4.11 13.42 13.77
C PRO A 159 -5.28 12.45 13.89
N LYS A 160 -6.35 12.89 14.56
CA LYS A 160 -7.56 12.09 14.74
C LYS A 160 -8.13 11.65 13.38
N PRO A 161 -8.62 10.41 13.25
CA PRO A 161 -9.20 9.91 11.99
C PRO A 161 -10.33 10.77 11.41
N LYS A 162 -11.05 11.50 12.28
CA LYS A 162 -12.08 12.48 11.87
C LYS A 162 -11.52 13.58 10.97
N LYS A 163 -10.29 14.07 11.23
CA LYS A 163 -9.63 15.11 10.42
C LYS A 163 -9.33 14.58 9.01
N TYR A 164 -8.82 13.35 8.90
CA TYR A 164 -8.59 12.68 7.62
C TYR A 164 -9.90 12.55 6.81
N ARG A 165 -11.00 12.14 7.45
CA ARG A 165 -12.31 12.05 6.78
C ARG A 165 -12.84 13.39 6.31
N GLN A 166 -12.74 14.42 7.15
CA GLN A 166 -13.20 15.78 6.79
C GLN A 166 -12.43 16.30 5.58
N LEU A 167 -11.11 16.12 5.56
CA LEU A 167 -10.28 16.53 4.42
C LEU A 167 -10.57 15.71 3.16
N ALA A 168 -10.80 14.39 3.30
CA ALA A 168 -11.24 13.54 2.20
C ALA A 168 -12.61 13.98 1.61
N GLN A 169 -13.54 14.45 2.45
CA GLN A 169 -14.81 15.00 1.98
C GLN A 169 -14.63 16.32 1.24
N ILE A 170 -13.72 17.18 1.72
CA ILE A 170 -13.37 18.45 1.06
C ILE A 170 -12.76 18.17 -0.31
N ILE A 171 -11.79 17.26 -0.40
CA ILE A 171 -11.18 16.89 -1.69
C ILE A 171 -12.23 16.36 -2.67
N LYS A 172 -13.15 15.50 -2.19
CA LYS A 172 -14.24 14.98 -3.04
C LYS A 172 -15.18 16.08 -3.56
N LYS A 173 -15.41 17.15 -2.80
CA LYS A 173 -16.38 18.21 -3.15
C LYS A 173 -15.73 19.38 -3.89
N GLU A 174 -14.62 19.88 -3.38
CA GLU A 174 -13.98 21.12 -3.81
C GLU A 174 -12.84 20.87 -4.82
N PHE A 175 -12.24 19.67 -4.82
CA PHE A 175 -11.13 19.31 -5.70
C PHE A 175 -11.37 17.99 -6.45
N PRO A 176 -12.43 17.89 -7.29
CA PRO A 176 -12.81 16.64 -7.94
C PRO A 176 -11.70 16.06 -8.83
N GLN A 177 -10.87 16.91 -9.44
CA GLN A 177 -9.72 16.49 -10.23
C GLN A 177 -8.66 15.78 -9.37
N LEU A 178 -8.39 16.29 -8.16
CA LEU A 178 -7.49 15.64 -7.20
C LEU A 178 -8.08 14.34 -6.66
N TYR A 179 -9.41 14.30 -6.47
CA TYR A 179 -10.11 13.10 -6.05
C TYR A 179 -9.95 11.97 -7.07
N GLU A 180 -10.08 12.22 -8.37
CA GLU A 180 -9.94 11.18 -9.39
C GLU A 180 -8.53 10.58 -9.45
N LEU A 181 -7.48 11.36 -9.14
CA LEU A 181 -6.10 10.86 -9.10
C LEU A 181 -5.88 9.72 -8.08
N GLU A 182 -6.53 9.76 -6.92
CA GLU A 182 -6.43 8.73 -5.87
C GLU A 182 -7.78 8.36 -5.25
N LYS A 183 -8.78 8.18 -6.12
CA LYS A 183 -10.16 7.83 -5.76
C LYS A 183 -10.25 6.66 -4.79
N VAL A 184 -9.44 5.63 -5.02
CA VAL A 184 -9.40 4.42 -4.19
C VAL A 184 -9.03 4.76 -2.74
N TRP A 185 -7.96 5.52 -2.55
CA TRP A 185 -7.48 5.88 -1.22
C TRP A 185 -8.43 6.85 -0.52
N ILE A 186 -8.93 7.87 -1.23
CA ILE A 186 -9.88 8.84 -0.64
C ILE A 186 -11.18 8.13 -0.23
N ASN A 187 -11.69 7.20 -1.04
CA ASN A 187 -12.88 6.42 -0.66
C ASN A 187 -12.62 5.50 0.53
N GLN A 188 -11.42 4.92 0.67
CA GLN A 188 -11.04 4.14 1.84
C GLN A 188 -10.96 4.98 3.12
N LEU A 189 -10.58 6.25 3.02
CA LEU A 189 -10.63 7.19 4.14
C LEU A 189 -12.08 7.52 4.52
N LEU A 190 -12.94 7.73 3.52
CA LEU A 190 -14.36 8.02 3.72
C LEU A 190 -15.17 6.83 4.23
N ALA A 191 -14.73 5.61 3.91
CA ALA A 191 -15.39 4.39 4.33
C ALA A 191 -15.52 4.32 5.86
N LYS A 192 -16.74 4.04 6.32
CA LYS A 192 -16.99 3.82 7.74
C LYS A 192 -16.22 2.57 8.16
N ARG A 193 -15.56 2.61 9.32
CA ARG A 193 -14.74 1.53 9.87
C ARG A 193 -15.53 0.22 9.88
N ASN A 194 -15.14 -0.75 9.04
CA ASN A 194 -15.68 -2.11 9.14
C ASN A 194 -15.29 -2.73 10.49
N ARG A 195 -16.21 -3.51 11.07
CA ARG A 195 -16.17 -4.12 12.42
C ARG A 195 -14.97 -5.05 12.71
N ILE A 196 -14.07 -5.26 11.75
CA ILE A 196 -12.89 -6.10 11.92
C ILE A 196 -11.86 -5.40 12.84
N SER A 197 -11.67 -4.09 12.70
CA SER A 197 -10.79 -3.32 13.59
C SER A 197 -11.31 -3.10 15.03
N THR A 198 -12.56 -3.50 15.32
CA THR A 198 -13.03 -3.60 16.73
C THR A 198 -12.47 -4.83 17.41
N LEU A 199 -12.26 -5.94 16.68
CA LEU A 199 -11.69 -7.16 17.23
C LEU A 199 -10.20 -6.98 17.50
N ASP A 200 -9.44 -6.38 16.58
CA ASP A 200 -8.02 -6.07 16.82
C ASP A 200 -7.82 -5.14 18.02
N ASN A 201 -8.74 -4.18 18.21
CA ASN A 201 -8.76 -3.31 19.38
C ASN A 201 -9.04 -4.10 20.67
N PHE A 202 -9.92 -5.10 20.62
CA PHE A 202 -10.20 -5.98 21.75
C PHE A 202 -8.99 -6.84 22.09
N PHE A 203 -8.38 -7.48 21.09
CA PHE A 203 -7.17 -8.28 21.29
C PHE A 203 -6.01 -7.44 21.85
N TRP A 204 -5.75 -6.25 21.32
CA TRP A 204 -4.69 -5.38 21.83
C TRP A 204 -4.93 -4.91 23.27
N ALA A 205 -6.19 -4.55 23.60
CA ALA A 205 -6.56 -4.13 24.95
C ALA A 205 -6.45 -5.30 25.94
N VAL A 206 -6.96 -6.49 25.58
CA VAL A 206 -6.87 -7.70 26.39
C VAL A 206 -5.41 -8.09 26.62
N ASN A 207 -4.57 -8.07 25.57
CA ASN A 207 -3.17 -8.44 25.71
C ASN A 207 -2.44 -7.51 26.70
N ARG A 208 -2.72 -6.21 26.66
CA ARG A 208 -2.15 -5.23 27.61
C ARG A 208 -2.57 -5.48 29.05
N VAL A 209 -3.84 -5.86 29.27
CA VAL A 209 -4.36 -6.23 30.60
C VAL A 209 -3.70 -7.51 31.09
N VAL A 210 -3.58 -8.52 30.23
CA VAL A 210 -2.93 -9.80 30.56
C VAL A 210 -1.46 -9.58 30.93
N TYR A 211 -0.70 -8.81 30.16
CA TYR A 211 0.69 -8.47 30.50
C TYR A 211 0.80 -7.67 31.81
N GLY A 212 -0.15 -6.78 32.09
CA GLY A 212 -0.19 -6.05 33.36
C GLY A 212 -0.43 -6.97 34.56
N ILE A 213 -1.38 -7.91 34.43
CA ILE A 213 -1.69 -8.88 35.48
C ILE A 213 -0.53 -9.85 35.70
N THR A 214 0.06 -10.41 34.63
CA THR A 214 1.20 -11.33 34.77
C THR A 214 2.39 -10.66 35.42
N TYR A 215 2.69 -9.40 35.08
CA TYR A 215 3.75 -8.64 35.74
C TYR A 215 3.48 -8.45 37.25
N LEU A 216 2.24 -8.14 37.62
CA LEU A 216 1.84 -7.96 39.02
C LEU A 216 1.97 -9.27 39.82
N ILE A 217 1.56 -10.40 39.22
CA ILE A 217 1.70 -11.73 39.82
C ILE A 217 3.19 -12.07 40.02
N VAL A 218 4.04 -11.84 39.01
CA VAL A 218 5.49 -12.09 39.11
C VAL A 218 6.10 -11.24 40.22
N MET A 219 5.74 -9.96 40.33
CA MET A 219 6.22 -9.08 41.39
C MET A 219 5.79 -9.53 42.79
N LEU A 220 4.54 -10.00 42.94
CA LEU A 220 4.06 -10.52 44.22
C LEU A 220 4.80 -11.80 44.64
N ILE A 221 5.03 -12.72 43.70
CA ILE A 221 5.79 -13.96 43.97
C ILE A 221 7.23 -13.61 44.36
N LEU A 222 7.88 -12.69 43.64
CA LEU A 222 9.25 -12.27 43.95
C LEU A 222 9.33 -11.62 45.34
N GLY A 223 8.39 -10.74 45.67
CA GLY A 223 8.30 -10.11 46.99
C GLY A 223 8.11 -11.13 48.10
N PHE A 224 7.26 -12.14 47.88
CA PHE A 224 7.04 -13.22 48.84
C PHE A 224 8.31 -14.05 49.06
N ILE A 225 9.02 -14.41 47.99
CA ILE A 225 10.30 -15.13 48.08
C ILE A 225 11.33 -14.33 48.88
N ILE A 226 11.43 -13.02 48.65
CA ILE A 226 12.39 -12.15 49.37
C ILE A 226 12.06 -12.09 50.86
N VAL A 227 10.78 -11.91 51.22
CA VAL A 227 10.36 -11.87 52.63
C VAL A 227 10.65 -13.19 53.33
N TYR A 228 10.26 -14.32 52.73
CA TYR A 228 10.52 -15.63 53.31
C TYR A 228 12.01 -15.98 53.39
N ALA A 229 12.81 -15.59 52.39
CA ALA A 229 14.25 -15.76 52.43
C ALA A 229 14.89 -14.91 53.53
N SER A 230 14.41 -13.69 53.75
CA SER A 230 14.86 -12.81 54.83
C SER A 230 14.51 -13.39 56.20
N ASP A 231 13.27 -13.85 56.39
CA ASP A 231 12.84 -14.46 57.65
C ASP A 231 13.62 -15.74 57.94
N PHE A 232 13.83 -16.60 56.95
CA PHE A 232 14.64 -17.81 57.08
C PHE A 232 16.11 -17.50 57.42
N LEU A 233 16.70 -16.49 56.79
CA LEU A 233 18.06 -16.06 57.07
C LEU A 233 18.19 -15.47 58.49
N SER A 234 17.19 -14.71 58.94
CA SER A 234 17.14 -14.17 60.30
C SER A 234 17.04 -15.26 61.36
N MET A 235 16.23 -16.30 61.10
CA MET A 235 16.09 -17.47 61.97
C MET A 235 17.39 -18.26 62.03
N LEU A 236 18.05 -18.52 60.89
CA LEU A 236 19.36 -19.18 60.87
C LEU A 236 20.42 -18.41 61.67
N LEU A 237 20.48 -17.09 61.51
CA LEU A 237 21.42 -16.25 62.27
C LEU A 237 21.15 -16.29 63.78
N SER A 238 19.88 -16.38 64.20
CA SER A 238 19.51 -16.52 65.62
C SER A 238 19.85 -17.89 66.23
N PHE A 239 20.01 -18.94 65.41
CA PHE A 239 20.43 -20.27 65.87
C PHE A 239 21.95 -20.44 65.94
N LEU A 240 22.72 -19.55 65.32
CA LEU A 240 24.18 -19.60 65.24
C LEU A 240 24.90 -18.64 66.22
N GLY A 241 24.16 -17.80 66.95
CA GLY A 241 24.67 -16.94 68.02
C GLY A 241 24.29 -17.48 69.39
#